data_AF-F5YM34-F1
#
_entry.id   AF-F5YM34-F1
#
_cell.length_a   1.000
_cell.length_b   1.000
_cell.length_c   1.000
_cell.angle_alpha   90.00
_cell.angle_beta   90.00
_cell.angle_gamma   90.00
#
_symmetry.space_group_name_H-M   'P 1'
#
loop_
_entity.id
_entity.type
_entity.pdbx_description
1 polymer ?
#
loop_
_entity_poly.entity_id
_entity_poly.type
_entity_poly.pdbx_seq_one_letter_code
_entity_poly.pdbx_strand_id
1 'polypeptide(L)'
;MHALKLRKQIATARTLERRKELFRELPALHAEIVEAIDRAQQAGDIVPGDAAEAGKLMGRLFTELYKGYEEYEEVKFMIDFDEMLREHKYLEELRIHAEEAEQRAEEAEKRNRESEKRNRESEKRNREVMRQSIRNFKALGLPDEQIAAAMGLSLEEVVSIG
;
A
#
# COMPACT_ATOMS: atom_id res chain seq x y z
N MET A 1 9.88 4.53 31.58
CA MET A 1 10.40 4.24 32.95
C MET A 1 9.81 2.98 33.60
N HIS A 2 8.66 2.45 33.15
CA HIS A 2 8.00 1.31 33.81
C HIS A 2 8.71 -0.04 33.65
N ALA A 3 9.20 -0.37 32.44
CA ALA A 3 9.85 -1.66 32.13
C ALA A 3 11.07 -1.97 33.01
N LEU A 4 11.96 -1.00 33.20
CA LEU A 4 13.16 -1.15 34.04
C LEU A 4 12.82 -1.29 35.53
N LYS A 5 11.72 -0.69 35.97
CA LYS A 5 11.23 -0.81 37.34
C LYS A 5 10.66 -2.22 37.57
N LEU A 6 9.86 -2.70 36.65
CA LEU A 6 9.29 -4.05 36.68
C LEU A 6 10.38 -5.12 36.67
N ARG A 7 11.42 -4.94 35.82
CA ARG A 7 12.63 -5.78 35.82
C ARG A 7 13.27 -5.89 37.21
N LYS A 8 13.49 -4.75 37.86
CA LYS A 8 14.10 -4.71 39.19
C LYS A 8 13.20 -5.35 40.23
N GLN A 9 11.89 -5.17 40.14
CA GLN A 9 10.92 -5.77 41.06
C GLN A 9 10.87 -7.30 40.91
N ILE A 10 10.90 -7.82 39.68
CA ILE A 10 10.96 -9.26 39.41
C ILE A 10 12.26 -9.84 39.96
N ALA A 11 13.40 -9.21 39.68
CA ALA A 11 14.71 -9.66 40.14
C ALA A 11 14.87 -9.64 41.68
N THR A 12 14.15 -8.76 42.37
CA THR A 12 14.23 -8.58 43.84
C THR A 12 13.10 -9.26 44.60
N ALA A 13 12.10 -9.79 43.91
CA ALA A 13 10.99 -10.49 44.53
C ALA A 13 11.47 -11.79 45.19
N ARG A 14 11.17 -11.91 46.49
CA ARG A 14 11.64 -13.00 47.37
C ARG A 14 10.78 -14.25 47.30
N THR A 15 9.52 -14.11 46.88
CA THR A 15 8.58 -15.22 46.79
C THR A 15 8.23 -15.52 45.34
N LEU A 16 7.91 -16.78 45.10
CA LEU A 16 7.52 -17.27 43.79
C LEU A 16 6.24 -16.58 43.29
N GLU A 17 5.26 -16.46 44.17
CA GLU A 17 3.94 -15.92 43.83
C GLU A 17 4.03 -14.43 43.49
N ARG A 18 4.90 -13.69 44.18
CA ARG A 18 5.14 -12.29 43.84
C ARG A 18 5.81 -12.12 42.49
N ARG A 19 6.69 -13.06 42.11
CA ARG A 19 7.27 -13.05 40.76
C ARG A 19 6.20 -13.28 39.71
N LYS A 20 5.34 -14.30 39.88
CA LYS A 20 4.23 -14.61 38.95
C LYS A 20 3.27 -13.43 38.75
N GLU A 21 2.90 -12.73 39.82
CA GLU A 21 2.10 -11.50 39.71
C GLU A 21 2.76 -10.43 38.84
N LEU A 22 4.05 -10.15 39.09
CA LEU A 22 4.81 -9.17 38.32
C LEU A 22 5.01 -9.61 36.86
N PHE A 23 5.06 -10.92 36.60
CA PHE A 23 5.11 -11.47 35.24
C PHE A 23 3.82 -11.24 34.46
N ARG A 24 2.65 -11.22 35.13
CA ARG A 24 1.36 -10.92 34.47
C ARG A 24 1.24 -9.48 34.01
N GLU A 25 2.10 -8.58 34.51
CA GLU A 25 2.14 -7.18 34.08
C GLU A 25 2.98 -6.97 32.80
N LEU A 26 3.82 -7.94 32.40
CA LEU A 26 4.69 -7.83 31.23
C LEU A 26 3.94 -7.77 29.88
N PRO A 27 2.84 -8.52 29.65
CA PRO A 27 2.08 -8.42 28.40
C PRO A 27 1.42 -7.05 28.21
N ALA A 28 0.90 -6.46 29.29
CA ALA A 28 0.32 -5.12 29.24
C ALA A 28 1.39 -4.09 28.85
N LEU A 29 2.58 -4.20 29.43
CA LEU A 29 3.72 -3.37 29.07
C LEU A 29 4.18 -3.58 27.61
N HIS A 30 4.13 -4.83 27.11
CA HIS A 30 4.43 -5.12 25.71
C HIS A 30 3.44 -4.42 24.78
N ALA A 31 2.14 -4.56 25.05
CA ALA A 31 1.09 -3.90 24.29
C ALA A 31 1.24 -2.37 24.29
N GLU A 32 1.54 -1.76 25.44
CA GLU A 32 1.79 -0.31 25.53
C GLU A 32 2.97 0.15 24.66
N ILE A 33 4.05 -0.64 24.59
CA ILE A 33 5.22 -0.32 23.79
C ILE A 33 4.92 -0.47 22.29
N VAL A 34 4.21 -1.52 21.89
CA VAL A 34 3.76 -1.72 20.50
C VAL A 34 2.87 -0.56 20.07
N GLU A 35 1.85 -0.20 20.87
CA GLU A 35 0.98 0.94 20.57
C GLU A 35 1.76 2.28 20.51
N ALA A 36 2.82 2.44 21.29
CA ALA A 36 3.65 3.64 21.25
C ALA A 36 4.47 3.70 19.95
N ILE A 37 5.02 2.56 19.50
CA ILE A 37 5.75 2.46 18.23
C ILE A 37 4.80 2.73 17.06
N ASP A 38 3.62 2.11 17.06
CA ASP A 38 2.62 2.30 16.01
C ASP A 38 2.16 3.76 15.91
N ARG A 39 1.89 4.41 17.04
CA ARG A 39 1.53 5.83 17.07
C ARG A 39 2.65 6.72 16.54
N ALA A 40 3.90 6.46 16.92
CA ALA A 40 5.04 7.23 16.45
C ALA A 40 5.28 7.05 14.94
N GLN A 41 5.08 5.83 14.42
CA GLN A 41 5.18 5.55 12.99
C GLN A 41 4.04 6.22 12.21
N GLN A 42 2.80 6.17 12.71
CA GLN A 42 1.65 6.86 12.10
C GLN A 42 1.80 8.38 12.11
N ALA A 43 2.41 8.94 13.16
CA ALA A 43 2.71 10.37 13.25
C ALA A 43 3.87 10.81 12.35
N GLY A 44 4.64 9.86 11.80
CA GLY A 44 5.85 10.13 11.01
C GLY A 44 7.06 10.54 11.85
N ASP A 45 7.00 10.34 13.17
CA ASP A 45 8.10 10.67 14.10
C ASP A 45 9.29 9.69 13.97
N ILE A 46 9.01 8.47 13.50
CA ILE A 46 10.01 7.42 13.26
C ILE A 46 9.75 6.77 11.90
N VAL A 47 10.83 6.33 11.23
CA VAL A 47 10.69 5.58 9.98
C VAL A 47 10.49 4.08 10.25
N PRO A 48 9.96 3.31 9.28
CA PRO A 48 9.75 1.86 9.48
C PRO A 48 11.01 1.09 9.93
N GLY A 49 12.20 1.54 9.49
CA GLY A 49 13.47 0.97 9.95
C GLY A 49 13.72 1.15 11.45
N ASP A 50 13.33 2.31 12.00
CA ASP A 50 13.46 2.62 13.43
C ASP A 50 12.45 1.82 14.25
N ALA A 51 11.22 1.67 13.76
CA ALA A 51 10.19 0.85 14.38
C ALA A 51 10.60 -0.62 14.46
N ALA A 52 11.18 -1.16 13.38
CA ALA A 52 11.70 -2.53 13.35
C ALA A 52 12.87 -2.74 14.34
N GLU A 53 13.78 -1.76 14.45
CA GLU A 53 14.88 -1.83 15.41
C GLU A 53 14.39 -1.72 16.86
N ALA A 54 13.39 -0.87 17.12
CA ALA A 54 12.70 -0.78 18.41
C ALA A 54 12.02 -2.11 18.78
N GLY A 55 11.36 -2.76 17.82
CA GLY A 55 10.78 -4.10 17.98
C GLY A 55 11.82 -5.17 18.35
N LYS A 56 12.99 -5.17 17.70
CA LYS A 56 14.10 -6.09 18.05
C LYS A 56 14.65 -5.83 19.45
N LEU A 57 14.86 -4.56 19.82
CA LEU A 57 15.35 -4.20 21.15
C LEU A 57 14.35 -4.59 22.24
N MET A 58 13.06 -4.41 21.98
CA MET A 58 11.97 -4.88 22.82
C MET A 58 12.03 -6.40 22.97
N GLY A 59 12.13 -7.16 21.88
CA GLY A 59 12.28 -8.61 21.91
C GLY A 59 13.45 -9.06 22.78
N ARG A 60 14.64 -8.47 22.61
CA ARG A 60 15.82 -8.75 23.46
C ARG A 60 15.58 -8.43 24.93
N LEU A 61 14.93 -7.30 25.23
CA LEU A 61 14.61 -6.92 26.59
C LEU A 61 13.72 -7.97 27.25
N PHE A 62 12.66 -8.41 26.56
CA PHE A 62 11.77 -9.44 27.07
C PHE A 62 12.49 -10.80 27.19
N THR A 63 13.27 -11.24 26.20
CA THR A 63 14.09 -12.46 26.32
C THR A 63 14.97 -12.43 27.57
N GLU A 64 15.65 -11.31 27.84
CA GLU A 64 16.48 -11.16 29.03
C GLU A 64 15.68 -11.04 30.34
N LEU A 65 14.40 -10.65 30.28
CA LEU A 65 13.49 -10.67 31.43
C LEU A 65 12.97 -12.08 31.74
N TYR A 66 12.81 -12.92 30.71
CA TYR A 66 12.33 -14.29 30.83
C TYR A 66 13.45 -15.31 31.06
N LYS A 67 14.70 -14.93 30.81
CA LYS A 67 15.89 -15.74 31.07
C LYS A 67 15.98 -16.11 32.56
N GLY A 68 15.92 -17.41 32.86
CA GLY A 68 15.89 -17.94 34.23
C GLY A 68 14.50 -18.34 34.74
N TYR A 69 13.48 -18.26 33.88
CA TYR A 69 12.10 -18.68 34.17
C TYR A 69 11.61 -19.76 33.19
N GLU A 70 12.53 -20.53 32.59
CA GLU A 70 12.22 -21.65 31.68
C GLU A 70 11.43 -22.78 32.35
N GLU A 71 11.36 -22.78 33.67
CA GLU A 71 10.67 -23.76 34.51
C GLU A 71 9.13 -23.60 34.55
N TYR A 72 8.58 -22.52 33.98
CA TYR A 72 7.14 -22.24 34.00
C TYR A 72 6.53 -22.49 32.61
N GLU A 73 5.76 -23.57 32.47
CA GLU A 73 5.07 -23.92 31.21
C GLU A 73 4.15 -22.79 30.71
N GLU A 74 3.48 -22.05 31.61
CA GLU A 74 2.62 -20.90 31.26
C GLU A 74 3.40 -19.73 30.61
N VAL A 75 4.69 -19.57 30.95
CA VAL A 75 5.56 -18.51 30.39
C VAL A 75 6.03 -18.90 28.98
N LYS A 76 6.16 -20.20 28.72
CA LYS A 76 6.56 -20.77 27.41
C LYS A 76 5.48 -20.57 26.33
N PHE A 77 4.20 -20.56 26.71
CA PHE A 77 3.07 -20.30 25.80
C PHE A 77 2.83 -18.83 25.49
N MET A 78 3.29 -17.91 26.35
CA MET A 78 3.07 -16.46 26.17
C MET A 78 4.10 -15.80 25.25
N ILE A 79 5.11 -16.53 24.82
CA ILE A 79 6.26 -16.03 24.09
C ILE A 79 6.53 -16.94 22.90
N ASP A 80 5.66 -16.90 21.90
CA ASP A 80 6.09 -17.30 20.55
C ASP A 80 6.54 -16.04 19.81
N PHE A 81 7.70 -15.49 20.23
CA PHE A 81 8.29 -14.31 19.59
C PHE A 81 8.55 -14.54 18.09
N ASP A 82 8.76 -15.80 17.68
CA ASP A 82 8.94 -16.17 16.28
C ASP A 82 7.64 -16.08 15.49
N GLU A 83 6.48 -16.32 16.12
CA GLU A 83 5.17 -16.11 15.52
C GLU A 83 4.89 -14.61 15.36
N MET A 84 5.14 -13.79 16.39
CA MET A 84 4.97 -12.32 16.31
C MET A 84 5.90 -11.66 15.28
N LEU A 85 7.17 -12.07 15.21
CA LEU A 85 8.11 -11.57 14.19
C LEU A 85 7.68 -11.99 12.77
N ARG A 86 7.08 -13.18 12.62
CA ARG A 86 6.51 -13.63 11.34
C ARG A 86 5.28 -12.82 10.95
N GLU A 87 4.36 -12.56 11.87
CA GLU A 87 3.18 -11.73 11.61
C GLU A 87 3.58 -10.30 11.24
N HIS A 88 4.51 -9.68 11.96
CA HIS A 88 4.97 -8.33 11.63
C HIS A 88 5.66 -8.27 10.26
N LYS A 89 6.48 -9.28 9.92
CA LYS A 89 7.12 -9.36 8.60
C LYS A 89 6.09 -9.57 7.50
N TYR A 90 5.08 -10.38 7.74
CA TYR A 90 3.98 -10.63 6.81
C TYR A 90 3.12 -9.36 6.57
N LEU A 91 2.85 -8.59 7.62
CA LEU A 91 2.12 -7.32 7.50
C LEU A 91 2.92 -6.26 6.73
N GLU A 92 4.24 -6.17 6.94
CA GLU A 92 5.10 -5.28 6.16
C GLU A 92 5.15 -5.69 4.69
N GLU A 93 5.26 -6.99 4.39
CA GLU A 93 5.20 -7.51 3.02
C GLU A 93 3.86 -7.20 2.33
N LEU A 94 2.73 -7.33 3.05
CA LEU A 94 1.41 -6.93 2.55
C LEU A 94 1.33 -5.42 2.26
N ARG A 95 1.91 -4.59 3.12
CA ARG A 95 1.93 -3.13 2.94
C ARG A 95 2.72 -2.73 1.70
N ILE A 96 3.90 -3.32 1.51
CA ILE A 96 4.74 -3.09 0.32
C ILE A 96 3.97 -3.49 -0.95
N HIS A 97 3.33 -4.66 -0.95
CA HIS A 97 2.53 -5.09 -2.10
C HIS A 97 1.33 -4.18 -2.38
N ALA A 98 0.69 -3.62 -1.34
CA ALA A 98 -0.38 -2.64 -1.50
C ALA A 98 0.12 -1.33 -2.14
N GLU A 99 1.25 -0.78 -1.67
CA GLU A 99 1.88 0.40 -2.27
C GLU A 99 2.29 0.15 -3.73
N GLU A 100 2.88 -1.02 -4.04
CA GLU A 100 3.21 -1.37 -5.42
C GLU A 100 1.98 -1.52 -6.32
N ALA A 101 0.88 -2.06 -5.79
CA ALA A 101 -0.36 -2.20 -6.53
C ALA A 101 -0.99 -0.83 -6.83
N GLU A 102 -0.95 0.09 -5.87
CA GLU A 102 -1.41 1.46 -6.02
C GLU A 102 -0.58 2.20 -7.08
N GLN A 103 0.75 2.12 -7.02
CA GLN A 103 1.62 2.72 -8.03
C GLN A 103 1.35 2.18 -9.44
N ARG A 104 1.15 0.86 -9.58
CA ARG A 104 0.78 0.26 -10.87
C ARG A 104 -0.58 0.75 -11.36
N ALA A 105 -1.54 0.94 -10.46
CA ALA A 105 -2.86 1.47 -10.81
C ALA A 105 -2.76 2.91 -11.31
N GLU A 106 -2.00 3.77 -10.63
CA GLU A 106 -1.75 5.15 -11.06
C GLU A 106 -1.06 5.22 -12.43
N GLU A 107 -0.02 4.40 -12.65
CA GLU A 107 0.64 4.33 -13.96
C GLU A 107 -0.30 3.87 -15.07
N ALA A 108 -1.13 2.86 -14.79
CA ALA A 108 -2.11 2.36 -15.73
C ALA A 108 -3.15 3.44 -16.07
N GLU A 109 -3.64 4.19 -15.07
CA GLU A 109 -4.57 5.29 -15.29
C GLU A 109 -3.93 6.40 -16.13
N LYS A 110 -2.69 6.78 -15.84
CA LYS A 110 -1.96 7.79 -16.61
C LYS A 110 -1.77 7.36 -18.08
N ARG A 111 -1.37 6.12 -18.32
CA ARG A 111 -1.24 5.56 -19.68
C ARG A 111 -2.58 5.56 -20.40
N ASN A 112 -3.67 5.22 -19.69
CA ASN A 112 -5.00 5.21 -20.28
C ASN A 112 -5.44 6.63 -20.68
N ARG A 113 -5.25 7.62 -19.81
CA ARG A 113 -5.53 9.03 -20.12
C ARG A 113 -4.71 9.54 -21.31
N GLU A 114 -3.43 9.17 -21.41
CA GLU A 114 -2.60 9.51 -22.56
C GLU A 114 -3.09 8.85 -23.86
N SER A 115 -3.49 7.57 -23.79
CA SER A 115 -4.05 6.83 -24.92
C SER A 115 -5.35 7.46 -25.41
N GLU A 116 -6.27 7.78 -24.51
CA GLU A 116 -7.53 8.46 -24.83
C GLU A 116 -7.28 9.82 -25.50
N LYS A 117 -6.31 10.59 -25.00
CA LYS A 117 -5.94 11.87 -25.61
C LYS A 117 -5.43 11.70 -27.04
N ARG A 118 -4.54 10.73 -27.26
CA ARG A 118 -4.02 10.42 -28.61
C ARG A 118 -5.12 9.96 -29.56
N ASN A 119 -6.04 9.12 -29.08
CA ASN A 119 -7.19 8.68 -29.89
C ASN A 119 -8.08 9.85 -30.28
N ARG A 120 -8.42 10.74 -29.35
CA ARG A 120 -9.22 11.96 -29.65
C ARG A 120 -8.51 12.88 -30.65
N GLU A 121 -7.19 13.05 -30.54
CA GLU A 121 -6.41 13.84 -31.50
C GLU A 121 -6.37 13.18 -32.88
N SER A 122 -6.20 11.85 -32.94
CA SER A 122 -6.22 11.07 -34.17
C SER A 122 -7.59 11.14 -34.86
N GLU A 123 -8.69 10.97 -34.11
CA GLU A 123 -10.05 11.11 -34.63
C GLU A 123 -10.32 12.52 -35.17
N LYS A 124 -9.87 13.57 -34.48
CA LYS A 124 -9.99 14.95 -34.97
C LYS A 124 -9.24 15.13 -36.28
N ARG A 125 -8.00 14.65 -36.38
CA ARG A 125 -7.21 14.72 -37.61
C ARG A 125 -7.87 13.94 -38.75
N ASN A 126 -8.35 12.73 -38.49
CA ASN A 126 -9.04 11.92 -39.49
C ASN A 126 -10.32 12.60 -39.99
N ARG A 127 -11.12 13.18 -39.08
CA ARG A 127 -12.31 13.96 -39.47
C ARG A 127 -11.95 15.19 -40.31
N GLU A 128 -10.88 15.89 -39.96
CA GLU A 128 -10.40 17.05 -40.73
C GLU A 128 -9.94 16.63 -42.13
N VAL A 129 -9.13 15.57 -42.25
CA VAL A 129 -8.68 15.00 -43.53
C VAL A 129 -9.87 14.56 -44.37
N MET A 130 -10.85 13.89 -43.75
CA MET A 130 -12.06 13.44 -44.43
C MET A 130 -12.89 14.62 -44.97
N ARG A 131 -13.08 15.67 -44.15
CA ARG A 131 -13.73 16.93 -44.57
C ARG A 131 -12.98 17.62 -45.70
N GLN A 132 -11.65 17.62 -45.66
CA GLN A 132 -10.82 18.21 -46.70
C GLN A 132 -10.98 17.44 -48.02
N SER A 133 -10.97 16.11 -47.97
CA SER A 133 -11.19 15.26 -49.15
C SER A 133 -12.57 15.47 -49.76
N ILE A 134 -13.63 15.55 -48.95
CA ILE A 134 -14.99 15.86 -49.44
C ILE A 134 -15.01 17.23 -50.14
N ARG A 135 -14.44 18.26 -49.51
CA ARG A 135 -14.32 19.60 -50.13
C ARG A 135 -13.58 19.57 -51.46
N ASN A 136 -12.50 18.80 -51.57
CA ASN A 136 -11.75 18.64 -52.81
C ASN A 136 -12.57 17.93 -53.90
N PHE A 137 -13.30 16.87 -53.57
CA PHE A 137 -14.16 16.19 -54.54
C PHE A 137 -15.33 17.08 -55.01
N LYS A 138 -15.94 17.86 -54.11
CA LYS A 138 -16.96 18.86 -54.48
C LYS A 138 -16.36 19.93 -55.42
N ALA A 139 -15.15 20.41 -55.15
CA ALA A 139 -14.46 21.37 -56.01
C ALA A 139 -14.14 20.83 -57.41
N LEU A 140 -14.02 19.49 -57.57
CA LEU A 140 -13.88 18.81 -58.86
C LEU A 140 -15.22 18.61 -59.58
N GLY A 141 -16.35 19.05 -58.99
CA GLY A 141 -17.68 18.94 -59.57
C GLY A 141 -18.34 17.57 -59.45
N LEU A 142 -17.82 16.71 -58.56
CA LEU A 142 -18.44 15.40 -58.30
C LEU A 142 -19.75 15.56 -57.52
N PRO A 143 -20.83 14.85 -57.90
CA PRO A 143 -22.08 14.86 -57.16
C PRO A 143 -21.93 14.14 -55.81
N ASP A 144 -22.64 14.63 -54.78
CA ASP A 144 -22.54 14.16 -53.39
C ASP A 144 -22.75 12.64 -53.24
N GLU A 145 -23.58 12.03 -54.10
CA GLU A 145 -23.85 10.59 -54.15
C GLU A 145 -22.61 9.78 -54.55
N GLN A 146 -21.83 10.28 -55.51
CA GLN A 146 -20.58 9.64 -55.93
C GLN A 146 -19.49 9.82 -54.88
N ILE A 147 -19.46 10.96 -54.19
CA ILE A 147 -18.52 11.21 -53.09
C ILE A 147 -18.83 10.28 -51.91
N ALA A 148 -20.11 10.17 -51.51
CA ALA A 148 -20.56 9.28 -50.44
C ALA A 148 -20.20 7.82 -50.74
N ALA A 149 -20.48 7.36 -51.97
CA ALA A 149 -20.12 6.01 -52.42
C ALA A 149 -18.60 5.77 -52.43
N ALA A 150 -17.80 6.72 -52.93
CA ALA A 150 -16.35 6.59 -53.00
C ALA A 150 -15.66 6.61 -51.63
N MET A 151 -16.25 7.30 -50.66
CA MET A 151 -15.69 7.45 -49.30
C MET A 151 -16.31 6.51 -48.28
N GLY A 152 -17.33 5.72 -48.66
CA GLY A 152 -18.05 4.82 -47.75
C GLY A 152 -18.82 5.56 -46.65
N LEU A 153 -19.28 6.77 -46.95
CA LEU A 153 -20.03 7.63 -46.03
C LEU A 153 -21.52 7.63 -46.36
N SER A 154 -22.35 8.01 -45.39
CA SER A 154 -23.75 8.31 -45.68
C SER A 154 -23.90 9.61 -46.48
N LEU A 155 -24.99 9.72 -47.24
CA LEU A 155 -25.27 10.93 -48.01
C LEU A 155 -25.43 12.15 -47.09
N GLU A 156 -26.07 11.97 -45.92
CA GLU A 156 -26.23 13.02 -44.92
C GLU A 156 -24.88 13.55 -44.41
N GLU A 157 -23.89 12.68 -44.17
CA GLU A 157 -22.55 13.09 -43.73
C GLU A 157 -21.84 13.95 -44.78
N VAL A 158 -21.98 13.65 -46.07
CA VAL A 158 -21.38 14.42 -47.17
C VAL A 158 -22.09 15.75 -47.42
N VAL A 159 -23.42 15.75 -47.34
CA VAL A 159 -24.25 16.95 -47.51
C VAL A 159 -23.99 17.94 -46.36
N SER A 160 -23.80 17.45 -45.13
CA SER A 160 -23.51 18.30 -43.95
C SER A 160 -22.17 19.06 -44.00
N ILE A 161 -21.31 18.75 -44.98
CA ILE A 161 -19.96 19.34 -45.14
C ILE A 161 -19.95 20.40 -46.30
N GLY A 162 -21.12 20.75 -46.85
CA GLY A 162 -21.30 21.88 -47.80
C GLY A 162 -21.64 23.19 -47.10
#